data_AF-A0A645CQ33-F1
#
_entry.id   AF-A0A645CQ33-F1
#
_cell.length_a   1.000
_cell.length_b   1.000
_cell.length_c   1.000
_cell.angle_alpha   90.00
_cell.angle_beta   90.00
_cell.angle_gamma   90.00
#
_symmetry.space_group_name_H-M   'P 1'
#
loop_
_entity.id
_entity.type
_entity.pdbx_description
1 polymer ?
#
loop_
_entity_poly.entity_id
_entity_poly.type
_entity_poly.pdbx_seq_one_letter_code
_entity_poly.pdbx_strand_id
1 'polypeptide(L)'
;MGLTLREGNREYFYSRLDELFPKMKERYIENYGDRYVITSPRNGRLMRLFHEKCAAHGIVHDNGSIFEYLSAFEEKTTGRQRSLFD
;
A
#
# COMPACT_ATOMS: atom_id res chain seq x y z
N MET A 1 4.08 -3.83 -5.97
CA MET A 1 2.68 -4.18 -5.72
C MET A 1 2.57 -5.46 -4.92
N GLY A 2 1.79 -5.40 -3.86
CA GLY A 2 1.69 -6.43 -2.83
C GLY A 2 0.54 -6.13 -1.88
N LEU A 3 0.50 -6.85 -0.77
CA LEU A 3 -0.52 -6.73 0.27
C LEU A 3 0.16 -6.69 1.63
N THR A 4 -0.46 -6.01 2.58
CA THR A 4 -0.10 -6.09 3.99
C THR A 4 -1.12 -6.96 4.73
N LEU A 5 -0.70 -8.12 5.19
CA LEU A 5 -1.50 -9.05 6.00
C LEU A 5 -1.30 -8.74 7.49
N ARG A 6 -1.93 -7.65 7.93
CA ARG A 6 -1.98 -7.28 9.35
C ARG A 6 -2.74 -8.34 10.14
N GLU A 7 -2.34 -8.55 11.38
CA GLU A 7 -3.09 -9.35 12.35
C GLU A 7 -4.54 -8.82 12.46
N GLY A 8 -5.52 -9.73 12.56
CA GLY A 8 -6.95 -9.45 12.50
C GLY A 8 -7.51 -9.38 11.08
N ASN A 9 -6.84 -8.64 10.18
CA ASN A 9 -7.25 -8.59 8.76
C ASN A 9 -6.90 -9.87 8.00
N ARG A 10 -5.83 -10.56 8.40
CA ARG A 10 -5.34 -11.78 7.74
C ARG A 10 -6.37 -12.89 7.81
N GLU A 11 -7.00 -13.08 8.96
CA GLU A 11 -7.97 -14.14 9.23
C GLU A 11 -9.21 -13.96 8.37
N TYR A 12 -9.73 -12.72 8.30
CA TYR A 12 -10.85 -12.38 7.43
C TYR A 12 -10.48 -12.49 5.95
N PHE A 13 -9.30 -12.02 5.55
CA PHE A 13 -8.84 -12.16 4.17
C PHE A 13 -8.77 -13.63 3.75
N TYR A 14 -8.23 -14.50 4.60
CA TYR A 14 -8.14 -15.92 4.33
C TYR A 14 -9.50 -16.63 4.33
N SER A 15 -10.46 -16.23 5.19
CA SER A 15 -11.80 -16.81 5.14
C SER A 15 -12.52 -16.48 3.83
N ARG A 16 -12.46 -15.22 3.39
CA ARG A 16 -13.05 -14.81 2.10
C ARG A 16 -12.31 -15.40 0.91
N LEU A 17 -10.98 -15.52 0.99
CA LEU A 17 -10.16 -16.10 -0.07
C LEU A 17 -10.50 -17.57 -0.29
N ASP A 18 -10.71 -18.32 0.79
CA ASP A 18 -11.07 -19.75 0.71
C ASP A 18 -12.50 -19.95 0.16
N GLU A 19 -13.45 -19.11 0.57
CA GLU A 19 -14.84 -19.15 0.07
C GLU A 19 -14.93 -18.83 -1.42
N LEU A 20 -14.24 -17.79 -1.88
CA LEU A 20 -14.33 -17.30 -3.25
C LEU A 20 -13.40 -18.04 -4.21
N PHE A 21 -12.27 -18.53 -3.70
CA PHE A 21 -11.22 -19.16 -4.50
C PHE A 21 -10.65 -20.38 -3.75
N PRO A 22 -11.36 -21.52 -3.79
CA PRO A 22 -10.94 -22.73 -3.07
C PRO A 22 -9.48 -23.10 -3.35
N LYS A 23 -8.75 -23.50 -2.30
CA LYS A 23 -7.30 -23.83 -2.31
C LYS A 23 -6.34 -22.64 -2.39
N MET A 24 -6.84 -21.41 -2.54
CA MET A 24 -5.95 -20.24 -2.61
C MET A 24 -5.42 -19.83 -1.25
N LYS A 25 -6.17 -20.06 -0.18
CA LYS A 25 -5.71 -19.79 1.19
C LYS A 25 -4.45 -20.59 1.52
N GLU A 26 -4.44 -21.88 1.24
CA GLU A 26 -3.31 -22.79 1.48
C GLU A 26 -2.09 -22.32 0.70
N ARG A 27 -2.26 -22.00 -0.59
CA ARG A 27 -1.18 -21.47 -1.42
C ARG A 27 -0.61 -20.16 -0.87
N TYR A 28 -1.43 -19.31 -0.27
CA TYR A 28 -0.95 -18.08 0.35
C TYR A 28 -0.16 -18.38 1.63
N ILE A 29 -0.68 -19.26 2.49
CA ILE A 29 -0.02 -19.66 3.73
C ILE A 29 1.33 -20.33 3.43
N GLU A 30 1.39 -21.25 2.47
CA GLU A 30 2.64 -21.93 2.07
C GLU A 30 3.70 -20.96 1.52
N ASN A 31 3.29 -20.00 0.69
CA ASN A 31 4.24 -19.10 0.03
C ASN A 31 4.68 -17.91 0.90
N TYR A 32 3.83 -17.47 1.82
CA TYR A 32 4.05 -16.22 2.55
C TYR A 32 4.10 -16.36 4.07
N GLY A 33 3.58 -17.46 4.64
CA GLY A 33 3.50 -17.68 6.08
C GLY A 33 2.85 -16.52 6.81
N ASP A 34 3.47 -16.09 7.90
CA ASP A 34 2.98 -14.99 8.76
C ASP A 34 3.56 -13.62 8.42
N ARG A 35 4.16 -13.46 7.23
CA ARG A 35 4.77 -12.19 6.81
C ARG A 35 3.74 -11.08 6.78
N TYR A 36 4.09 -9.96 7.43
CA TYR A 36 3.26 -8.78 7.47
C TYR A 36 3.10 -8.12 6.09
N VAL A 37 4.18 -8.02 5.31
CA VAL A 37 4.15 -7.53 3.93
C VAL A 37 4.45 -8.68 2.97
N ILE A 38 3.58 -8.87 1.99
CA ILE A 38 3.74 -9.88 0.95
C ILE A 38 3.84 -9.20 -0.41
N THR A 39 4.87 -9.57 -1.18
CA THR A 39 5.10 -9.02 -2.51
C THR A 39 4.64 -10.02 -3.55
N SER A 40 3.94 -9.56 -4.59
CA SER A 40 3.52 -10.44 -5.67
C SER A 40 4.74 -11.07 -6.36
N PRO A 41 4.70 -12.36 -6.75
CA PRO A 41 5.77 -12.98 -7.53
C PRO A 41 5.99 -12.29 -8.88
N ARG A 42 4.97 -11.59 -9.40
CA ARG A 42 5.02 -10.82 -10.65
C ARG A 42 5.22 -9.31 -10.40
N ASN A 43 5.76 -8.93 -9.25
CA ASN A 43 5.89 -7.54 -8.82
C ASN A 43 6.54 -6.63 -9.87
N GLY A 44 7.67 -7.05 -10.47
CA GLY A 44 8.37 -6.22 -11.46
C GLY A 44 7.49 -5.85 -12.66
N ARG A 45 6.72 -6.82 -13.19
CA ARG A 45 5.78 -6.56 -14.29
C ARG A 45 4.62 -5.66 -13.85
N LEU A 46 4.07 -5.90 -12.66
CA LEU A 46 2.95 -5.11 -12.13
C LEU A 46 3.34 -3.65 -11.84
N MET A 47 4.52 -3.43 -11.26
CA MET A 47 5.04 -2.08 -11.02
C MET A 47 5.32 -1.34 -12.32
N ARG A 48 5.86 -2.03 -13.33
CA ARG A 48 6.04 -1.44 -14.66
C ARG A 48 4.71 -0.97 -15.25
N LEU A 49 3.69 -1.84 -15.24
CA LEU A 49 2.35 -1.48 -15.72
C LEU A 49 1.76 -0.30 -14.94
N PHE A 50 1.95 -0.27 -13.61
CA PHE A 50 1.51 0.84 -12.77
C PHE A 50 2.15 2.17 -13.20
N HIS A 51 3.48 2.21 -13.33
CA HIS A 51 4.20 3.41 -13.76
C HIS A 51 3.81 3.85 -15.18
N GLU A 52 3.74 2.92 -16.13
CA GLU A 52 3.33 3.21 -17.50
C GLU A 52 1.93 3.83 -17.57
N LYS A 53 0.98 3.28 -16.80
CA LYS A 53 -0.39 3.80 -16.77
C LYS A 53 -0.48 5.18 -16.13
N CYS A 54 0.16 5.38 -14.98
CA CYS A 54 0.14 6.67 -14.33
C CYS A 54 0.82 7.74 -15.22
N ALA A 55 1.96 7.45 -15.84
CA ALA A 55 2.63 8.35 -16.78
C ALA A 55 1.74 8.70 -17.99
N ALA A 56 1.09 7.71 -18.59
CA ALA A 56 0.20 7.94 -19.74
C ALA A 56 -1.01 8.84 -19.44
N HIS A 57 -1.42 8.93 -18.17
CA HIS A 57 -2.54 9.75 -17.72
C HIS A 57 -2.10 11.02 -16.96
N GLY A 58 -0.80 11.33 -16.91
CA GLY A 58 -0.27 12.49 -16.19
C GLY A 58 -0.45 12.41 -14.66
N ILE A 59 -0.58 11.20 -14.11
CA ILE A 59 -0.70 10.98 -12.67
C ILE A 59 0.70 10.83 -12.08
N VAL A 60 1.07 11.71 -11.15
CA VAL A 60 2.35 11.60 -10.42
C VAL A 60 2.32 10.34 -9.56
N HIS A 61 3.36 9.51 -9.68
CA HIS A 61 3.41 8.18 -9.07
C HIS A 61 4.79 7.83 -8.51
N ASP A 62 5.75 8.74 -8.59
CA ASP A 62 7.04 8.61 -7.93
C ASP A 62 6.95 9.20 -6.53
N ASN A 63 7.23 8.38 -5.52
CA ASN A 63 7.13 8.81 -4.14
C ASN A 63 8.13 9.93 -3.83
N GLY A 64 9.32 9.92 -4.44
CA GLY A 64 10.32 10.98 -4.27
C GLY A 64 9.78 12.32 -4.73
N SER A 65 9.27 12.39 -5.96
CA SER A 65 8.64 13.61 -6.50
C SER A 65 7.44 14.07 -5.68
N ILE A 66 6.63 13.14 -5.16
CA ILE A 66 5.48 13.48 -4.30
C ILE A 66 5.97 14.09 -2.97
N PHE A 67 6.94 13.46 -2.31
CA PHE A 67 7.47 13.98 -1.05
C PHE A 67 8.23 15.29 -1.24
N GLU A 68 8.97 15.44 -2.34
CA GLU A 68 9.61 16.69 -2.73
C GLU A 68 8.56 17.80 -2.91
N TYR A 69 7.50 17.54 -3.69
CA TYR A 69 6.38 18.47 -3.85
C TYR A 69 5.77 18.85 -2.50
N LEU A 70 5.46 17.87 -1.64
CA LEU A 70 4.88 18.13 -0.32
C LEU A 70 5.80 18.97 0.55
N SER A 71 7.11 18.75 0.48
CA SER A 71 8.10 19.52 1.24
C SER A 71 8.29 20.95 0.71
N ALA A 72 8.02 21.20 -0.57
CA ALA A 72 8.12 22.52 -1.16
C ALA A 72 6.98 23.46 -0.73
N PHE A 73 5.82 22.92 -0.34
CA PHE A 73 4.63 23.67 0.08
C PHE A 73 4.41 23.63 1.59
N GLU A 74 5.48 23.78 2.39
CA GLU A 74 5.32 24.04 3.81
C GLU A 74 4.65 25.41 4.03
N GLU A 75 3.32 25.43 4.25
CA GLU A 75 2.71 26.45 5.10
C GLU A 75 3.34 26.35 6.49
N LYS A 76 4.48 27.01 6.70
CA LYS A 76 5.18 27.08 8.00
C LYS A 76 4.48 27.96 9.03
N THR A 77 3.35 28.56 8.66
CA THR A 77 2.71 29.64 9.43
C THR A 77 1.20 29.55 9.34
N THR A 78 0.56 28.65 10.10
CA THR A 78 -0.72 28.90 10.82
C THR A 78 -1.13 27.74 11.75
N GLY A 79 -0.15 27.13 12.41
CA GLY A 79 -0.38 26.07 13.39
C GLY A 79 0.12 26.44 14.78
N ARG A 80 -0.11 27.68 15.27
CA ARG A 80 0.06 27.92 16.71
C ARG A 80 -0.96 27.03 17.40
N GLN A 81 -0.50 25.96 18.04
CA GLN A 81 -1.32 25.21 18.98
C GLN A 81 -1.89 26.22 19.96
N ARG A 82 -3.20 26.46 19.90
CA ARG A 82 -3.85 27.23 20.96
C ARG A 82 -3.81 26.36 22.20
N SER A 83 -3.23 26.91 23.26
CA SER A 83 -3.29 26.27 24.57
C SER A 83 -4.75 26.03 24.92
N LEU A 84 -5.05 24.92 25.60
CA LEU A 84 -6.38 24.71 26.18
C LEU A 84 -6.69 25.76 27.28
N PHE A 85 -5.66 26.48 27.74
CA PHE A 85 -5.67 27.44 28.83
C PHE A 85 -5.26 28.87 28.40
N ASP A 86 -5.17 29.14 27.09
CA ASP A 86 -5.18 30.52 26.55
C ASP A 86 -6.63 31.01 26.40
#